data_AF-A0A2D4ITB8-F1
#
_entry.id   AF-A0A2D4ITB8-F1
#
_cell.length_a   1.000
_cell.length_b   1.000
_cell.length_c   1.000
_cell.angle_alpha   90.00
_cell.angle_beta   90.00
_cell.angle_gamma   90.00
#
_symmetry.space_group_name_H-M   'P 1'
#
loop_
_entity.id
_entity.type
_entity.pdbx_description
1 polymer ?
#
loop_
_entity_poly.entity_id
_entity_poly.type
_entity_poly.pdbx_seq_one_letter_code
_entity_poly.pdbx_strand_id
1 'polypeptide(L)'
;MRCTEDNPIFEGIDCEIFESRYPTTMALSVLVTIEMCNALNSVSENQSLLRMPPWLNIWLLGAIVVSMALHFLILYVKPLPLIFQVIPLSWPQWETVLQISLPVILLDEGLKYLSRNHLDGKESKK
;
A
#
# COMPACT_ATOMS: atom_id res chain seq x y z
N MET A 1 8.73 -6.24 -25.21
CA MET A 1 7.89 -7.03 -26.12
C MET A 1 6.80 -6.11 -26.63
N ARG A 2 6.67 -5.91 -27.95
CA ARG A 2 5.58 -5.07 -28.49
C ARG A 2 4.38 -5.98 -28.74
N CYS A 3 3.20 -5.56 -28.29
CA CYS A 3 1.95 -6.22 -28.68
C CYS A 3 1.72 -5.89 -30.14
N THR A 4 1.65 -6.92 -30.99
CA THR A 4 1.39 -6.84 -32.43
C THR A 4 0.41 -7.96 -32.74
N GLU A 5 -0.58 -7.70 -33.59
CA GLU A 5 -1.62 -8.68 -33.97
C GLU A 5 -1.05 -9.98 -34.53
N ASP A 6 0.15 -9.94 -35.12
CA ASP A 6 0.85 -11.10 -35.71
C ASP A 6 1.50 -12.04 -34.67
N ASN A 7 1.40 -11.74 -33.37
CA ASN A 7 2.04 -12.56 -32.34
C ASN A 7 1.07 -13.64 -31.81
N PRO A 8 1.38 -14.94 -31.96
CA PRO A 8 0.49 -16.04 -31.55
C PRO A 8 0.24 -16.09 -30.03
N ILE A 9 1.01 -15.35 -29.23
CA ILE A 9 0.85 -15.26 -27.76
C ILE A 9 -0.34 -14.33 -27.38
N PHE A 10 -0.72 -13.40 -28.27
CA PHE A 10 -1.76 -12.40 -28.01
C PHE A 10 -3.01 -12.57 -28.89
N GLU A 11 -3.20 -13.77 -29.46
CA GLU A 11 -4.38 -14.08 -30.29
C GLU A 11 -5.67 -13.94 -29.46
N GLY A 12 -6.52 -12.98 -29.83
CA GLY A 12 -7.76 -12.67 -29.11
C GLY A 12 -7.64 -11.69 -27.94
N ILE A 13 -6.47 -11.08 -27.71
CA ILE A 13 -6.26 -10.03 -26.69
C ILE A 13 -6.10 -8.68 -27.39
N ASP A 14 -6.92 -7.70 -27.02
CA ASP A 14 -6.79 -6.32 -27.51
C ASP A 14 -5.56 -5.65 -26.88
N CYS A 15 -4.65 -5.14 -27.72
CA CYS A 15 -3.42 -4.48 -27.28
C CYS A 15 -3.69 -3.18 -26.49
N GLU A 16 -4.89 -2.59 -26.60
CA GLU A 16 -5.31 -1.40 -25.82
C GLU A 16 -5.25 -1.66 -24.30
N ILE A 17 -5.37 -2.92 -23.86
CA ILE A 17 -5.31 -3.26 -22.44
C ILE A 17 -3.96 -2.93 -21.79
N PHE A 18 -2.86 -3.00 -22.54
CA PHE A 18 -1.51 -2.69 -22.05
C PHE A 18 -1.25 -1.19 -21.90
N GLU A 19 -2.05 -0.34 -22.55
CA GLU A 19 -2.01 1.11 -22.42
C GLU A 19 -3.02 1.63 -21.36
N SER A 20 -3.79 0.73 -20.76
CA SER A 20 -4.77 1.08 -19.75
C SER A 20 -4.12 1.67 -18.49
N ARG A 21 -4.75 2.71 -17.92
CA ARG A 21 -4.31 3.38 -16.68
C ARG A 21 -4.70 2.65 -15.40
N TYR A 22 -5.50 1.59 -15.56
CA TYR A 22 -6.03 0.77 -14.48
C TYR A 22 -4.94 0.09 -13.64
N PRO A 23 -4.00 -0.70 -14.21
CA PRO A 23 -2.96 -1.36 -13.44
C PRO A 23 -2.06 -0.37 -12.69
N THR A 24 -1.72 0.76 -13.33
CA THR A 24 -0.91 1.81 -12.70
C THR A 24 -1.61 2.42 -11.49
N THR A 25 -2.92 2.67 -11.58
CA THR A 25 -3.68 3.23 -10.46
C THR A 25 -3.83 2.23 -9.31
N MET A 26 -4.05 0.95 -9.62
CA MET A 26 -4.07 -0.12 -8.63
C MET A 26 -2.72 -0.23 -7.91
N ALA A 27 -1.61 -0.23 -8.66
CA ALA A 27 -0.27 -0.29 -8.09
C ALA A 27 0.04 0.92 -7.19
N LEU A 28 -0.28 2.13 -7.66
CA LEU A 28 -0.09 3.36 -6.88
C LEU A 28 -0.95 3.38 -5.62
N SER A 29 -2.20 2.89 -5.67
CA SER A 29 -3.08 2.81 -4.49
C SER A 29 -2.60 1.78 -3.47
N VAL A 30 -2.11 0.62 -3.92
CA VAL A 30 -1.47 -0.37 -3.04
C VAL A 30 -0.23 0.21 -2.37
N LEU A 31 0.63 0.89 -3.13
CA LEU A 31 1.84 1.52 -2.60
C LEU A 31 1.50 2.55 -1.53
N VAL A 32 0.59 3.49 -1.82
CA VAL A 32 0.18 4.53 -0.85
C VAL A 32 -0.40 3.89 0.42
N THR A 33 -1.22 2.85 0.27
CA THR A 33 -1.81 2.14 1.42
C THR A 33 -0.72 1.47 2.26
N ILE A 34 0.23 0.79 1.64
CA ILE A 34 1.36 0.16 2.33
C ILE A 34 2.22 1.20 3.04
N GLU A 35 2.57 2.32 2.41
CA GLU A 35 3.38 3.37 3.02
C GLU A 35 2.69 3.98 4.25
N MET A 36 1.37 4.21 4.20
CA MET A 36 0.63 4.72 5.36
C MET A 36 0.55 3.69 6.50
N CYS A 37 0.38 2.41 6.16
CA CYS A 37 0.44 1.30 7.11
C CYS A 37 1.84 1.14 7.73
N ASN A 38 2.88 1.29 6.93
CA ASN A 38 4.27 1.28 7.38
C ASN A 38 4.58 2.49 8.25
N ALA A 39 4.06 3.68 7.94
CA ALA A 39 4.19 4.86 8.80
C ALA A 39 3.59 4.62 10.19
N LEU A 40 2.45 3.91 10.29
CA LEU A 40 1.89 3.47 11.57
C LEU A 40 2.83 2.48 12.27
N ASN A 41 3.42 1.54 11.53
CA ASN A 41 4.40 0.60 12.08
C ASN A 41 5.68 1.31 12.56
N SER A 42 6.15 2.36 11.88
CA SER A 42 7.35 3.12 12.23
C SER A 42 7.21 3.95 13.50
N VAL A 43 5.99 4.25 13.97
CA VAL A 43 5.77 4.82 15.33
C VAL A 43 6.37 3.93 16.41
N SER A 44 6.37 2.64 16.16
CA SER A 44 6.71 1.64 17.14
C SER A 44 7.95 0.87 16.72
N GLU A 45 9.10 1.55 16.82
CA GLU A 45 10.42 0.99 16.51
C GLU A 45 10.73 -0.23 17.39
N ASN A 46 10.30 -0.24 18.66
CA ASN A 46 10.62 -1.31 19.62
C ASN A 46 9.43 -1.89 20.42
N GLN A 47 8.20 -1.40 20.26
CA GLN A 47 7.00 -1.96 20.92
C GLN A 47 6.02 -2.55 19.86
N SER A 48 5.09 -3.42 20.24
CA SER A 48 4.07 -3.88 19.27
C SER A 48 3.05 -2.77 19.04
N LEU A 49 2.43 -2.72 17.86
CA LEU A 49 1.27 -1.85 17.61
C LEU A 49 0.14 -2.09 18.63
N LEU A 50 0.06 -3.31 19.18
CA LEU A 50 -0.86 -3.68 20.25
C LEU A 50 -0.52 -3.07 21.63
N ARG A 51 0.73 -2.66 21.86
CA ARG A 51 1.19 -2.14 23.15
C ARG A 51 1.39 -0.62 23.14
N MET A 52 1.68 -0.04 21.98
CA MET A 52 1.65 1.41 21.76
C MET A 52 0.51 1.79 20.81
N PRO A 53 -0.65 2.26 21.32
CA PRO A 53 -1.75 2.63 20.47
C PRO A 53 -1.36 3.81 19.55
N PRO A 54 -1.78 3.81 18.28
CA PRO A 54 -1.39 4.83 17.29
C PRO A 54 -1.86 6.25 17.65
N TRP A 55 -2.84 6.36 18.57
CA TRP A 55 -3.40 7.61 19.08
C TRP A 55 -2.41 8.43 19.93
N LEU A 56 -1.26 7.85 20.33
CA LEU A 56 -0.23 8.57 21.07
C LEU A 56 0.42 9.70 20.25
N ASN A 57 0.41 9.59 18.92
CA ASN A 57 0.93 10.62 18.03
C ASN A 57 -0.17 11.17 17.10
N ILE A 58 -0.93 12.13 17.62
CA ILE A 58 -2.02 12.80 16.90
C ILE A 58 -1.52 13.49 15.63
N TRP A 59 -0.31 14.06 15.66
CA TRP A 59 0.28 14.74 14.49
C TRP A 59 0.54 13.76 13.34
N LEU A 60 1.05 12.57 13.63
CA LEU A 60 1.25 11.55 12.61
C LEU A 60 -0.08 10.99 12.11
N LEU A 61 -1.04 10.73 13.00
CA LEU A 61 -2.37 10.29 12.59
C LEU A 61 -3.02 11.32 11.67
N GLY A 62 -2.87 12.62 11.99
CA GLY A 62 -3.29 13.73 11.12
C GLY A 62 -2.59 13.70 9.76
N ALA A 63 -1.28 13.46 9.72
CA ALA A 63 -0.52 13.36 8.47
C ALA A 63 -1.01 12.18 7.60
N ILE A 64 -1.29 11.02 8.20
CA ILE A 64 -1.84 9.85 7.49
C ILE A 64 -3.23 10.15 6.94
N VAL A 65 -4.10 10.76 7.74
CA VAL A 65 -5.46 11.15 7.30
C VAL A 65 -5.38 12.15 6.15
N VAL A 66 -4.52 13.16 6.23
CA VAL A 66 -4.32 14.14 5.14
C VAL A 66 -3.77 13.46 3.88
N SER A 67 -2.82 12.53 4.04
CA SER A 67 -2.25 11.76 2.93
C SER A 67 -3.32 10.91 2.22
N MET A 68 -4.14 10.18 2.97
CA MET A 68 -5.25 9.40 2.42
C MET A 68 -6.30 10.30 1.79
N ALA A 69 -6.63 11.44 2.42
CA ALA A 69 -7.57 12.41 1.85
C ALA A 69 -7.05 12.99 0.52
N LEU A 70 -5.75 13.27 0.42
CA LEU A 70 -5.12 13.71 -0.82
C LEU A 70 -5.15 12.60 -1.89
N HIS A 71 -4.96 11.35 -1.50
CA HIS A 71 -5.10 10.19 -2.39
C HIS A 71 -6.53 10.07 -2.95
N PHE A 72 -7.55 10.27 -2.11
CA PHE A 72 -8.93 10.34 -2.57
C PHE A 72 -9.18 11.56 -3.47
N LEU A 73 -8.56 12.70 -3.17
CA LEU A 73 -8.66 13.92 -3.97
C LEU A 73 -8.14 13.67 -5.40
N ILE A 74 -6.96 13.06 -5.56
CA ILE A 74 -6.39 12.78 -6.88
C ILE A 74 -7.22 11.79 -7.70
N LEU A 75 -7.97 10.89 -7.04
CA LEU A 75 -8.79 9.88 -7.71
C LEU A 75 -10.18 10.40 -8.11
N TYR A 76 -10.82 11.22 -7.26
CA TYR A 76 -12.23 11.58 -7.43
C TYR A 76 -12.45 13.03 -7.88
N VAL A 77 -11.47 13.94 -7.73
CA VAL A 77 -11.62 15.34 -8.14
C VAL A 77 -11.04 15.59 -9.53
N LYS A 78 -11.92 15.83 -10.51
CA LYS A 78 -11.56 16.38 -11.84
C LYS A 78 -10.86 17.73 -11.58
N PRO A 79 -9.62 18.03 -12.02
CA PRO A 79 -8.81 17.57 -13.16
C PRO A 79 -7.61 16.64 -12.82
N LEU A 80 -7.46 16.23 -11.56
CA LEU A 80 -6.26 15.53 -11.08
C LEU A 80 -6.05 14.15 -11.74
N PRO A 81 -7.09 13.32 -11.98
CA PRO A 81 -6.92 12.04 -12.67
C PRO A 81 -6.32 12.17 -14.08
N LEU A 82 -6.55 13.30 -14.75
CA LEU A 82 -6.00 13.56 -16.08
C LEU A 82 -4.49 13.87 -16.02
N ILE A 83 -4.06 14.62 -15.01
CA ILE A 83 -2.66 15.03 -14.81
C ILE A 83 -1.81 13.86 -14.34
N PHE A 84 -2.31 13.11 -13.34
CA PHE A 84 -1.60 11.97 -12.77
C PHE A 84 -1.82 10.67 -13.55
N GLN A 85 -2.60 10.71 -14.63
CA GLN A 85 -2.98 9.55 -15.45
C GLN A 85 -3.53 8.39 -14.62
N VAL A 86 -4.39 8.71 -13.64
CA VAL A 86 -5.07 7.73 -12.78
C VAL A 86 -6.57 7.67 -13.09
N ILE A 87 -7.25 6.62 -12.60
CA ILE A 87 -8.71 6.47 -12.74
C ILE A 87 -9.36 6.14 -11.40
N PRO A 88 -10.61 6.56 -11.16
CA PRO A 88 -11.29 6.27 -9.89
C PRO A 88 -11.49 4.76 -9.72
N LEU A 89 -11.14 4.25 -8.53
CA LEU A 89 -11.37 2.85 -8.16
C LEU A 89 -12.81 2.65 -7.67
N SER A 90 -13.38 1.50 -8.02
CA SER A 90 -14.64 1.00 -7.47
C SER A 90 -14.43 0.26 -6.14
N TRP A 91 -15.51 0.02 -5.42
CA TRP A 91 -15.45 -0.63 -4.09
C TRP A 91 -14.79 -2.03 -4.08
N PRO A 92 -15.09 -2.94 -5.03
CA PRO A 92 -14.43 -4.25 -5.09
C PRO A 92 -12.92 -4.16 -5.31
N GLN A 93 -12.47 -3.12 -6.02
CA GLN A 93 -11.05 -2.91 -6.31
C GLN A 93 -10.32 -2.42 -5.07
N TRP A 94 -10.95 -1.53 -4.30
CA TRP A 94 -10.46 -1.12 -2.99
C TRP A 94 -10.33 -2.30 -2.01
N GLU A 95 -11.26 -3.25 -2.04
CA GLU A 95 -11.14 -4.47 -1.25
C GLU A 95 -9.88 -5.27 -1.63
N THR A 96 -9.58 -5.39 -2.92
CA THR A 96 -8.34 -6.05 -3.39
C THR A 96 -7.09 -5.30 -2.94
N VAL A 97 -7.10 -3.96 -3.01
CA VAL A 97 -5.99 -3.11 -2.53
C VAL A 97 -5.74 -3.36 -1.04
N LEU A 98 -6.81 -3.39 -0.23
CA LEU A 98 -6.72 -3.67 1.20
C LEU A 98 -6.20 -5.08 1.47
N GLN A 99 -6.73 -6.09 0.79
CA GLN A 99 -6.30 -7.49 0.95
C GLN A 99 -4.81 -7.69 0.62
N ILE A 100 -4.27 -7.00 -0.38
CA ILE A 100 -2.85 -7.08 -0.74
C ILE A 100 -1.97 -6.30 0.23
N SER A 101 -2.44 -5.18 0.77
CA SER A 101 -1.67 -4.35 1.71
C SER A 101 -1.60 -4.93 3.14
N LEU A 102 -2.63 -5.67 3.57
CA LEU A 102 -2.74 -6.20 4.93
C LEU A 102 -1.61 -7.20 5.32
N PRO A 103 -1.18 -8.13 4.45
CA PRO A 103 -0.05 -9.03 4.74
C PRO A 103 1.26 -8.32 5.08
N VAL A 104 1.50 -7.12 4.54
CA VAL A 104 2.71 -6.35 4.82
C VAL A 104 2.79 -5.97 6.30
N ILE A 105 1.66 -5.56 6.90
CA ILE A 105 1.56 -5.25 8.33
C ILE A 105 1.86 -6.50 9.17
N LEU A 106 1.27 -7.64 8.80
CA LEU A 106 1.47 -8.90 9.51
C LEU A 106 2.92 -9.36 9.45
N LEU A 107 3.58 -9.18 8.30
CA LEU A 107 4.98 -9.50 8.12
C LEU A 107 5.86 -8.61 9.00
N ASP A 108 5.64 -7.29 9.00
CA ASP A 108 6.37 -6.34 9.83
C ASP A 108 6.22 -6.63 11.33
N GLU A 109 5.00 -6.87 11.80
CA GLU A 109 4.74 -7.20 13.21
C GLU A 109 5.33 -8.57 13.58
N GLY A 110 5.30 -9.54 12.65
CA GLY A 110 5.93 -10.85 12.80
C GLY A 110 7.46 -10.77 12.92
N LEU A 111 8.11 -9.94 12.10
CA LEU A 111 9.55 -9.68 12.19
C LEU A 111 9.92 -8.98 13.51
N LYS A 112 9.13 -7.99 13.95
CA LYS A 112 9.31 -7.34 15.26
C LYS A 112 9.16 -8.32 16.41
N TYR A 113 8.19 -9.23 16.34
CA TYR A 113 7.99 -10.28 17.34
C TYR A 113 9.18 -11.25 17.40
N LEU A 114 9.67 -11.70 16.24
CA LEU A 114 10.84 -12.58 16.16
C LEU A 114 12.09 -11.89 16.71
N SER A 115 12.30 -10.62 16.39
CA SER A 115 13.42 -9.82 16.91
C SER A 115 13.43 -9.79 18.44
N ARG A 116 12.30 -9.45 19.08
CA ARG A 116 12.20 -9.42 20.56
C ARG A 116 12.39 -10.78 21.20
N ASN A 117 11.79 -11.82 20.64
CA ASN A 117 11.82 -13.15 21.26
C ASN A 117 13.16 -13.88 21.06
N HIS A 118 13.92 -13.57 20.00
CA HIS A 118 15.11 -14.33 19.61
C HIS A 118 16.44 -13.57 19.72
N LEU A 119 16.44 -12.23 19.64
CA LEU A 119 17.65 -11.40 19.73
C LEU A 119 17.84 -10.82 21.14
N ASP A 120 16.82 -10.23 21.75
CA ASP A 120 16.93 -9.65 23.11
C ASP A 120 17.13 -10.73 24.20
N GLY A 121 16.66 -11.96 23.96
CA GLY A 121 16.91 -13.10 24.85
C GLY A 121 18.38 -13.56 24.90
N LYS A 122 19.24 -13.09 23.97
CA LYS A 122 20.67 -13.42 23.96
C LYS A 122 21.54 -12.43 24.75
N GLU A 123 21.11 -11.19 24.95
CA GLU A 123 21.90 -10.19 25.70
C GLU A 123 21.83 -10.40 27.22
N SER A 124 20.72 -10.93 27.76
CA SER A 124 20.61 -11.22 29.20
C SER A 124 21.40 -12.46 29.66
N LYS A 125 22.12 -13.14 28.76
CA LYS A 125 22.85 -14.39 29.07
C LYS A 125 24.35 -14.28 28.89
N LYS A 126 24.90 -13.07 28.82
CA LYS A 126 26.35 -12.83 28.77
C LYS A 126 26.86 -12.11 30.02
#